data_AF-A0A9E2F7Z1-F1
#
_entry.id   AF-A0A9E2F7Z1-F1
#
_cell.length_a   1.000
_cell.length_b   1.000
_cell.length_c   1.000
_cell.angle_alpha   90.00
_cell.angle_beta   90.00
_cell.angle_gamma   90.00
#
_symmetry.space_group_name_H-M   'P 1'
#
loop_
_entity.id
_entity.type
_entity.pdbx_description
1 polymer ?
#
loop_
_entity_poly.entity_id
_entity_poly.type
_entity_poly.pdbx_seq_one_letter_code
_entity_poly.pdbx_strand_id
1 'polypeptide(L)'
;MVDRKLDLMEIAEQLNLGMDELLVEVENILFSGTKLNIAYYIEILDEERQDDLYDYWRNSETESIEDAITELGDEYSEEEIRLMRIKFIAEVAM
;
A
#
# COMPACT_ATOMS: atom_id res chain seq x y z
N MET A 1 10.27 -16.96 13.03
CA MET A 1 10.97 -16.37 11.89
C MET A 1 10.29 -16.90 10.65
N VAL A 2 9.28 -16.20 10.15
CA VAL A 2 8.92 -16.31 8.74
C VAL A 2 9.59 -15.10 8.15
N ASP A 3 10.57 -15.34 7.29
CA ASP A 3 11.22 -14.27 6.53
C ASP A 3 10.18 -13.76 5.53
N ARG A 4 9.32 -12.86 6.01
CA ARG A 4 8.21 -12.23 5.26
C ARG A 4 8.69 -11.32 4.12
N LYS A 5 10.00 -11.28 3.89
CA LYS A 5 10.68 -10.51 2.84
C LYS A 5 10.45 -11.10 1.44
N LEU A 6 10.14 -12.39 1.36
CA LEU A 6 10.05 -13.13 0.10
C LEU A 6 8.64 -13.14 -0.49
N ASP A 7 7.59 -13.18 0.34
CA ASP A 7 6.24 -13.53 -0.14
C ASP A 7 5.72 -12.63 -1.27
N LEU A 8 5.91 -11.31 -1.25
CA LEU A 8 5.32 -10.44 -2.27
C LEU A 8 6.09 -10.40 -3.60
N MET A 9 7.42 -10.30 -3.56
CA MET A 9 8.23 -10.39 -4.78
C MET A 9 8.20 -11.81 -5.35
N GLU A 10 8.18 -12.86 -4.51
CA GLU A 10 7.97 -14.23 -4.98
C GLU A 10 6.57 -14.41 -5.56
N ILE A 11 5.51 -13.83 -4.99
CA ILE A 11 4.17 -13.86 -5.60
C ILE A 11 4.19 -13.15 -6.95
N ALA A 12 4.80 -11.96 -7.03
CA ALA A 12 4.91 -11.20 -8.28
C ALA A 12 5.70 -11.98 -9.35
N GLU A 13 6.82 -12.60 -8.98
CA GLU A 13 7.64 -13.44 -9.86
C GLU A 13 6.92 -14.75 -10.24
N GLN A 14 6.23 -15.41 -9.30
CA GLN A 14 5.49 -16.66 -9.55
C GLN A 14 4.26 -16.43 -10.43
N LEU A 15 3.59 -15.29 -10.29
CA LEU A 15 2.45 -14.89 -11.10
C LEU A 15 2.85 -14.13 -12.36
N ASN A 16 4.14 -13.79 -12.51
CA ASN A 16 4.71 -13.00 -13.60
C ASN A 16 3.97 -11.67 -13.83
N LEU A 17 3.62 -11.01 -12.72
CA LEU A 17 2.82 -9.78 -12.69
C LEU A 17 3.73 -8.54 -12.65
N GLY A 18 3.29 -7.49 -13.34
CA GLY A 18 3.85 -6.14 -13.16
C GLY A 18 3.48 -5.56 -11.79
N MET A 19 4.17 -4.47 -11.38
CA MET A 19 3.92 -3.84 -10.09
C MET A 19 2.46 -3.35 -9.94
N ASP A 20 1.90 -2.79 -11.01
CA ASP A 20 0.51 -2.32 -11.02
C ASP A 20 -0.50 -3.47 -10.83
N GLU A 21 -0.23 -4.63 -11.46
CA GLU A 21 -1.07 -5.82 -11.32
C GLU A 21 -0.93 -6.44 -9.92
N LEU A 22 0.29 -6.42 -9.37
CA LEU A 22 0.54 -6.85 -7.99
C LEU A 22 -0.26 -5.99 -7.00
N LEU A 23 -0.28 -4.66 -7.17
CA LEU A 23 -1.05 -3.76 -6.31
C LEU A 23 -2.57 -4.04 -6.36
N VAL A 24 -3.10 -4.35 -7.54
CA VAL A 24 -4.52 -4.74 -7.69
C VAL A 24 -4.82 -6.05 -6.98
N GLU A 25 -3.94 -7.05 -7.09
CA GLU A 25 -4.10 -8.32 -6.37
C GLU A 25 -3.96 -8.13 -4.85
N VAL A 26 -3.04 -7.27 -4.40
CA VAL A 26 -2.90 -6.91 -2.98
C VAL A 26 -4.18 -6.29 -2.43
N GLU A 27 -4.79 -5.34 -3.16
CA GLU A 27 -6.08 -4.75 -2.83
C GLU A 27 -7.16 -5.84 -2.72
N ASN A 28 -7.26 -6.74 -3.71
CA ASN A 28 -8.22 -7.86 -3.71
C ASN A 28 -8.03 -8.80 -2.51
N ILE A 29 -6.79 -9.14 -2.16
CA ILE A 29 -6.48 -10.04 -1.04
C ILE A 29 -6.84 -9.39 0.30
N LEU A 30 -6.65 -8.07 0.46
CA LEU A 30 -7.06 -7.36 1.67
C LEU A 30 -8.58 -7.37 1.85
N PHE A 31 -9.35 -7.20 0.77
CA PHE A 31 -10.81 -7.33 0.81
C PHE A 31 -11.27 -8.77 1.13
N SER A 32 -10.42 -9.78 0.91
CA SER A 32 -10.71 -11.17 1.30
C SER A 32 -10.52 -11.47 2.79
N GLY A 33 -9.97 -10.51 3.57
CA GLY A 33 -9.68 -10.68 5.00
C GLY A 33 -8.39 -11.44 5.30
N THR A 34 -7.52 -11.64 4.30
CA THR A 34 -6.22 -12.28 4.48
C THR A 34 -5.18 -11.24 4.87
N LYS A 35 -4.43 -11.49 5.96
CA LYS A 35 -3.36 -10.58 6.40
C LYS A 35 -2.16 -10.66 5.45
N LEU A 36 -2.05 -9.72 4.53
CA LEU A 36 -0.88 -9.55 3.69
C LEU A 36 0.18 -8.69 4.39
N ASN A 37 1.45 -9.07 4.32
CA ASN A 37 2.52 -8.25 4.88
C ASN A 37 3.16 -7.39 3.79
N ILE A 38 2.64 -6.18 3.59
CA ILE A 38 3.17 -5.18 2.63
C ILE A 38 4.35 -4.35 3.17
N ALA A 39 4.86 -4.69 4.37
CA ALA A 39 5.90 -3.92 5.07
C ALA A 39 7.13 -3.60 4.19
N TYR A 40 7.51 -4.49 3.27
CA TYR A 40 8.68 -4.29 2.42
C TYR A 40 8.54 -3.10 1.43
N TYR A 41 7.35 -2.92 0.84
CA TYR A 41 7.09 -1.78 -0.06
C TYR A 41 6.91 -0.47 0.68
N ILE A 42 6.58 -0.55 1.97
CA ILE A 42 6.53 0.61 2.84
C ILE A 42 7.96 0.97 3.28
N GLU A 43 8.81 -0.01 3.57
CA GLU A 43 10.22 0.20 3.98
C GLU A 43 11.09 0.90 2.92
N ILE A 44 10.68 0.91 1.65
CA ILE A 44 11.36 1.69 0.60
C ILE A 44 10.98 3.19 0.61
N LEU A 45 9.82 3.55 1.18
CA LEU A 45 9.47 4.94 1.47
C LEU A 45 10.24 5.39 2.71
N ASP A 46 10.79 6.59 2.69
CA ASP A 46 11.35 7.18 3.90
C ASP A 46 10.27 7.40 4.97
N GLU A 47 10.68 7.41 6.25
CA GLU A 47 9.75 7.48 7.38
C GLU A 47 8.94 8.79 7.39
N GLU A 48 9.50 9.89 6.89
CA GLU A 48 8.84 11.20 6.84
C GLU A 48 7.67 11.20 5.86
N ARG A 49 7.87 10.64 4.66
CA ARG A 49 6.82 10.45 3.64
C ARG A 49 5.75 9.48 4.11
N GLN A 50 6.14 8.43 4.82
CA GLN A 50 5.16 7.51 5.40
C GLN A 50 4.29 8.19 6.44
N ASP A 51 4.87 8.97 7.35
CA ASP A 51 4.12 9.66 8.40
C ASP A 51 3.15 10.68 7.79
N ASP A 52 3.58 11.47 6.81
CA ASP A 52 2.73 12.46 6.13
C ASP A 52 1.56 11.81 5.39
N LEU A 53 1.82 10.77 4.59
CA LEU A 53 0.76 10.01 3.90
C LEU A 53 -0.17 9.31 4.89
N TYR A 54 0.34 8.80 6.01
CA TYR A 54 -0.49 8.17 7.04
C TYR A 54 -1.40 9.19 7.73
N ASP A 55 -0.87 10.37 8.06
CA ASP A 55 -1.63 11.47 8.63
C ASP A 55 -2.70 11.98 7.65
N TYR A 56 -2.40 12.02 6.34
CA TYR A 56 -3.40 12.28 5.31
C TYR A 56 -4.58 11.31 5.41
N TRP A 57 -4.33 10.00 5.34
CA TRP A 57 -5.41 9.00 5.39
C TRP A 57 -6.17 8.99 6.72
N ARG A 58 -5.50 9.32 7.82
CA ARG A 58 -6.12 9.43 9.15
C ARG A 58 -7.07 10.62 9.27
N ASN A 59 -6.78 11.72 8.58
CA ASN A 59 -7.57 12.95 8.62
C ASN A 59 -8.54 13.09 7.43
N SER A 60 -8.36 12.30 6.37
CA SER A 60 -9.23 12.32 5.21
C SER A 60 -10.64 11.84 5.59
N GLU A 61 -11.65 12.54 5.08
CA GLU A 61 -13.05 12.10 5.17
C GLU A 61 -13.41 11.05 4.11
N THR A 62 -12.54 10.85 3.11
CA THR A 62 -12.75 9.90 2.01
C THR A 62 -11.57 8.92 1.91
N GLU A 63 -11.88 7.67 1.58
CA GLU A 63 -10.88 6.67 1.19
C GLU A 63 -10.65 6.68 -0.33
N SER A 64 -10.99 7.78 -1.02
CA SER A 64 -10.92 7.89 -2.48
C SER A 64 -9.46 8.03 -2.91
N ILE A 65 -9.00 7.10 -3.74
CA ILE A 65 -7.64 7.17 -4.30
C ILE A 65 -7.52 8.32 -5.31
N GLU A 66 -8.60 8.65 -6.04
CA GLU A 66 -8.59 9.75 -7.02
C GLU A 66 -8.44 11.10 -6.33
N ASP A 67 -9.09 11.29 -5.18
CA ASP A 67 -8.99 12.51 -4.38
C ASP A 67 -7.56 12.66 -3.86
N ALA A 68 -7.01 11.58 -3.30
CA ALA A 68 -5.63 11.56 -2.80
C ALA A 68 -4.60 11.83 -3.89
N ILE A 69 -4.75 11.25 -5.09
CA ILE A 69 -3.86 11.56 -6.24
C ILE A 69 -3.98 13.04 -6.64
N THR A 70 -5.18 13.62 -6.57
CA THR A 70 -5.39 15.03 -6.91
C THR A 70 -4.72 15.96 -5.90
N GLU A 71 -4.72 15.59 -4.62
CA GLU A 71 -4.17 16.43 -3.54
C GLU A 71 -2.68 16.21 -3.30
N LEU A 72 -2.19 14.99 -3.46
CA LEU A 72 -0.83 14.56 -3.11
C LEU A 72 0.04 14.24 -4.33
N GLY A 73 -0.54 14.14 -5.53
CA GLY A 73 0.15 13.69 -6.76
C GLY A 73 1.30 14.59 -7.23
N ASP A 74 1.38 15.82 -6.72
CA ASP A 74 2.50 16.74 -6.98
C ASP A 74 3.75 16.39 -6.14
N GLU A 75 3.57 15.75 -4.98
CA GLU A 75 4.63 15.44 -4.01
C GLU A 75 4.90 13.93 -3.89
N TYR A 76 3.91 13.11 -4.22
CA TYR A 76 3.91 11.66 -4.08
C TYR A 76 3.49 10.99 -5.38
N SER A 77 4.15 9.90 -5.72
CA SER A 77 3.71 9.06 -6.82
C SER A 77 2.43 8.31 -6.46
N GLU A 78 1.64 7.96 -7.47
CA GLU A 78 0.43 7.15 -7.30
C GLU A 78 0.74 5.84 -6.55
N GLU A 79 1.87 5.21 -6.84
CA GLU A 79 2.34 4.00 -6.16
C GLU A 79 2.49 4.20 -4.66
N GLU A 80 3.18 5.27 -4.23
CA GLU A 80 3.38 5.62 -2.83
C GLU A 80 2.04 5.87 -2.11
N ILE A 81 1.15 6.63 -2.74
CA ILE A 81 -0.17 6.95 -2.20
C ILE A 81 -1.00 5.66 -2.01
N ARG A 82 -1.01 4.78 -3.02
CA ARG A 82 -1.73 3.50 -2.98
C ARG A 82 -1.17 2.57 -1.90
N LEU A 83 0.14 2.43 -1.80
CA LEU A 83 0.79 1.59 -0.78
C LEU A 83 0.43 2.04 0.64
N MET A 84 0.45 3.34 0.89
CA MET A 84 0.10 3.89 2.21
C MET A 84 -1.39 3.77 2.53
N ARG A 85 -2.27 3.90 1.53
CA ARG A 85 -3.70 3.63 1.68
C ARG A 85 -3.96 2.19 2.12
N ILE A 86 -3.31 1.25 1.44
CA ILE A 86 -3.40 -0.20 1.69
C ILE A 86 -2.90 -0.51 3.12
N LYS A 87 -1.79 0.11 3.55
CA LYS A 87 -1.28 0.02 4.93
C LYS A 87 -2.31 0.52 5.95
N PHE A 88 -2.82 1.73 5.74
CA PHE A 88 -3.77 2.37 6.64
C PHE A 88 -5.04 1.52 6.82
N ILE A 89 -5.63 1.06 5.71
CA ILE A 89 -6.83 0.20 5.74
C ILE A 89 -6.53 -1.11 6.49
N ALA A 90 -5.39 -1.75 6.22
CA ALA A 90 -5.01 -2.98 6.90
C ALA A 90 -4.83 -2.80 8.43
N GLU A 91 -4.35 -1.64 8.88
CA GLU A 91 -4.19 -1.34 10.31
C GLU A 91 -5.49 -0.92 11.00
N VAL A 92 -6.34 -0.14 10.34
CA VAL A 92 -7.62 0.36 10.90
C VAL A 92 -8.72 -0.69 10.87
N ALA A 93 -8.74 -1.58 9.88
CA ALA A 93 -9.75 -2.63 9.75
C ALA A 93 -9.57 -3.80 10.76
N MET A 94 -8.57 -3.74 11.66
CA MET A 94 -8.12 -4.87 12.46
C MET A 94 -8.15 -4.67 13.98
#